data_AF-A0A2N6LIE4-F1
#
_entry.id   AF-A0A2N6LIE4-F1
#
_cell.length_a   1.000
_cell.length_b   1.000
_cell.length_c   1.000
_cell.angle_alpha   90.00
_cell.angle_beta   90.00
_cell.angle_gamma   90.00
#
_symmetry.space_group_name_H-M   'P 1'
#
loop_
_entity.id
_entity.type
_entity.pdbx_description
1 polymer ?
#
loop_
_entity_poly.entity_id
_entity_poly.type
_entity_poly.pdbx_seq_one_letter_code
_entity_poly.pdbx_strand_id
1 'polypeptide(L)'
;NNQNLINQQEQNNLLLTETIIAPPIEDINQLYDLALKGRIVAIQKEVEKLAQLDERYSSFTQEILHLTQKFQINAIQEFLKKYLSISL
;
A
#
# COMPACT_ATOMS: atom_id res chain seq x y z
N ASN A 1 -30.24 43.15 10.50
CA ASN A 1 -29.63 42.31 11.56
C ASN A 1 -29.53 40.88 11.09
N ASN A 2 -28.35 40.52 10.58
CA ASN A 2 -27.53 39.39 11.02
C ASN A 2 -26.44 39.18 9.95
N GLN A 3 -25.22 39.54 10.33
CA GLN A 3 -23.98 39.46 9.56
C GLN A 3 -23.40 38.03 9.63
N ASN A 4 -22.44 37.77 8.73
CA ASN A 4 -21.63 36.55 8.50
C ASN A 4 -22.19 35.67 7.37
N LEU A 5 -21.79 35.82 6.08
CA LEU A 5 -20.42 35.77 5.52
C LEU A 5 -19.59 34.65 6.14
N ILE A 6 -19.51 33.50 5.46
CA ILE A 6 -18.27 32.81 5.03
C ILE A 6 -18.66 31.81 3.91
N ASN A 7 -18.36 32.21 2.66
CA ASN A 7 -17.76 31.42 1.55
C ASN A 7 -18.47 30.12 1.08
N GLN A 8 -19.10 30.08 -0.10
CA GLN A 8 -18.48 29.98 -1.43
C GLN A 8 -17.25 29.04 -1.50
N GLN A 9 -17.47 27.81 -1.99
CA GLN A 9 -16.50 27.04 -2.79
C GLN A 9 -15.18 26.55 -2.15
N GLU A 10 -15.16 26.01 -0.94
CA GLU A 10 -13.97 25.32 -0.39
C GLU A 10 -14.47 24.24 0.60
N GLN A 11 -14.33 22.92 0.46
CA GLN A 11 -13.47 22.09 -0.37
C GLN A 11 -14.17 20.73 -0.52
N ASN A 12 -14.36 20.28 -1.76
CA ASN A 12 -14.67 18.89 -2.10
C ASN A 12 -13.46 18.00 -1.80
N ASN A 13 -13.07 17.92 -0.52
CA ASN A 13 -12.12 16.96 -0.02
C ASN A 13 -12.90 16.12 1.00
N LEU A 14 -13.81 15.28 0.50
CA LEU A 14 -13.92 13.95 1.08
C LEU A 14 -12.53 13.35 0.87
N LEU A 15 -11.63 13.63 1.82
CA LEU A 15 -10.37 12.94 1.96
C LEU A 15 -10.79 11.48 2.08
N LEU A 16 -10.86 10.79 0.94
CA LEU A 16 -10.66 9.36 0.87
C LEU A 16 -9.25 9.21 1.42
N THR A 17 -9.12 9.18 2.74
CA THR A 17 -7.98 8.57 3.38
C THR A 17 -8.07 7.13 2.93
N GLU A 18 -7.54 6.84 1.74
CA GLU A 18 -7.30 5.50 1.22
C GLU A 18 -6.37 4.87 2.24
N THR A 19 -6.99 4.32 3.27
CA THR A 19 -6.30 3.61 4.33
C THR A 19 -5.85 2.35 3.65
N ILE A 20 -4.58 2.33 3.24
CA ILE A 20 -3.97 1.14 2.66
C ILE A 20 -4.06 0.06 3.73
N ILE A 21 -4.97 -0.88 3.55
CA ILE A 21 -5.10 -2.04 4.43
C ILE A 21 -3.97 -2.98 4.07
N ALA A 22 -3.03 -3.15 5.00
CA ALA A 22 -1.96 -4.11 4.85
C ALA A 22 -2.47 -5.55 5.14
N PRO A 23 -1.95 -6.56 4.44
CA PRO A 23 -2.16 -7.96 4.81
C PRO A 23 -1.50 -8.30 6.16
N PRO A 24 -1.79 -9.48 6.73
CA PRO A 24 -1.14 -10.00 7.93
C PRO A 24 0.39 -9.88 7.92
N ILE A 25 0.99 -9.73 9.09
CA ILE A 25 2.42 -9.51 9.24
C ILE A 25 3.25 -10.69 8.69
N GLU A 26 2.71 -11.91 8.72
CA GLU A 26 3.32 -13.09 8.10
C GLU A 26 3.51 -12.91 6.59
N ASP A 27 2.47 -12.42 5.90
CA ASP A 27 2.51 -12.16 4.46
C ASP A 27 3.50 -11.03 4.14
N ILE A 28 3.52 -9.97 4.95
CA ILE A 28 4.51 -8.88 4.81
C ILE A 28 5.94 -9.40 4.97
N ASN A 29 6.20 -10.24 5.97
CA ASN A 29 7.52 -10.84 6.20
C ASN A 29 7.95 -11.72 5.03
N GLN A 30 7.04 -12.54 4.49
CA GLN A 30 7.31 -13.37 3.32
C GLN A 30 7.66 -12.51 2.10
N LEU A 31 6.89 -11.48 1.83
CA LEU A 31 7.17 -10.54 0.72
C LEU A 31 8.52 -9.83 0.92
N TYR A 32 8.85 -9.46 2.16
CA TYR A 32 10.10 -8.78 2.48
C TYR A 32 11.32 -9.69 2.32
N ASP A 33 11.24 -10.95 2.74
CA ASP A 33 12.28 -11.95 2.52
C ASP A 33 12.53 -12.19 1.01
N LEU A 34 11.45 -12.30 0.22
CA LEU A 34 11.57 -12.38 -1.25
C LEU A 34 12.22 -11.12 -1.84
N ALA A 35 11.91 -9.94 -1.30
CA ALA A 35 12.50 -8.67 -1.71
C ALA A 35 14.00 -8.58 -1.39
N LEU A 36 14.44 -9.08 -0.24
CA LEU A 36 15.85 -9.19 0.14
C LEU A 36 16.62 -10.16 -0.78
N LYS A 37 15.96 -11.23 -1.24
CA LYS A 37 16.52 -12.21 -2.17
C LYS A 37 16.43 -11.81 -3.65
N GLY A 38 15.89 -10.62 -3.96
CA GLY A 38 15.71 -10.13 -5.33
C GLY A 38 14.73 -10.96 -6.17
N ARG A 39 13.80 -11.69 -5.54
CA ARG A 39 12.89 -12.62 -6.21
C ARG A 39 11.65 -11.91 -6.75
N ILE A 40 11.83 -10.95 -7.66
CA ILE A 40 10.74 -10.09 -8.18
C ILE A 40 9.56 -10.89 -8.73
N VAL A 41 9.80 -11.95 -9.50
CA VAL A 41 8.73 -12.80 -10.05
C VAL A 41 7.95 -13.53 -8.95
N ALA A 42 8.61 -13.92 -7.85
CA ALA A 42 7.94 -14.55 -6.72
C ALA A 42 7.10 -13.53 -5.92
N ILE A 43 7.63 -12.31 -5.73
CA ILE A 43 6.89 -11.20 -5.10
C ILE A 43 5.62 -10.93 -5.89
N GLN A 44 5.72 -10.75 -7.21
CA GLN A 44 4.57 -10.50 -8.07
C GLN A 44 3.48 -11.56 -7.90
N LYS A 45 3.86 -12.85 -7.99
CA LYS A 45 2.90 -13.96 -7.83
C LYS A 45 2.22 -13.96 -6.47
N GLU A 46 2.96 -13.66 -5.40
CA GLU A 46 2.39 -13.67 -4.06
C GLU A 46 1.45 -12.49 -3.83
N VAL A 47 1.80 -11.31 -4.35
CA VAL A 47 0.96 -10.12 -4.31
C VAL A 47 -0.31 -10.30 -5.14
N GLU A 48 -0.22 -10.94 -6.30
CA GLU A 48 -1.40 -11.29 -7.11
C GLU A 48 -2.35 -12.23 -6.37
N LYS A 49 -1.84 -13.22 -5.64
CA LYS A 49 -2.67 -14.08 -4.79
C LYS A 49 -3.33 -13.30 -3.66
N LEU A 50 -2.59 -12.40 -3.00
CA LEU A 50 -3.14 -11.57 -1.92
C LEU A 50 -4.28 -10.67 -2.43
N ALA A 51 -4.12 -10.09 -3.62
CA ALA A 51 -5.17 -9.29 -4.26
C ALA A 51 -6.42 -10.09 -4.58
N GLN A 52 -6.27 -11.38 -4.93
CA GLN A 52 -7.38 -12.30 -5.18
C GLN A 52 -8.02 -12.84 -3.89
N LEU A 53 -7.26 -12.91 -2.80
CA LEU A 53 -7.74 -13.41 -1.52
C LEU A 53 -8.71 -12.44 -0.86
N ASP A 54 -8.41 -11.14 -0.89
CA ASP A 54 -9.22 -10.11 -0.26
C ASP A 54 -9.04 -8.76 -0.96
N GLU A 55 -10.15 -8.23 -1.51
CA GLU A 55 -10.16 -6.95 -2.23
C GLU A 55 -9.72 -5.76 -1.35
N ARG A 56 -9.80 -5.89 -0.01
CA ARG A 56 -9.33 -4.85 0.91
C ARG A 56 -7.83 -4.60 0.77
N TYR A 57 -7.05 -5.58 0.31
CA TYR A 57 -5.62 -5.44 0.07
C TYR A 57 -5.30 -4.83 -1.30
N SER A 58 -6.30 -4.46 -2.11
CA SER A 58 -6.10 -3.96 -3.48
C SER A 58 -5.12 -2.78 -3.52
N SER A 59 -5.30 -1.75 -2.69
CA SER A 59 -4.39 -0.59 -2.67
C SER A 59 -2.95 -0.97 -2.28
N PHE A 60 -2.79 -1.90 -1.34
CA PHE A 60 -1.47 -2.39 -0.93
C PHE A 60 -0.78 -3.18 -2.05
N THR A 61 -1.54 -4.10 -2.65
CA THR A 61 -1.03 -5.02 -3.68
C THR A 61 -0.72 -4.28 -4.98
N GLN A 62 -1.55 -3.32 -5.38
CA GLN A 62 -1.31 -2.49 -6.57
C GLN A 62 0.00 -1.72 -6.50
N GLU A 63 0.34 -1.14 -5.34
CA GLU A 63 1.59 -0.41 -5.17
C GLU A 63 2.80 -1.33 -5.38
N ILE A 64 2.80 -2.53 -4.78
CA ILE A 64 3.89 -3.48 -4.97
C ILE A 64 3.94 -3.98 -6.42
N LEU A 65 2.80 -4.27 -7.04
CA LEU A 65 2.75 -4.70 -8.44
C LEU A 65 3.37 -3.63 -9.36
N HIS A 66 3.04 -2.36 -9.15
CA HIS A 66 3.63 -1.25 -9.88
C HIS A 66 5.16 -1.22 -9.75
N LEU A 67 5.69 -1.41 -8.55
CA LEU A 67 7.12 -1.46 -8.29
C LEU A 67 7.80 -2.70 -8.91
N THR A 68 7.12 -3.86 -8.91
CA THR A 68 7.64 -5.09 -9.55
C THR A 68 7.76 -4.94 -11.06
N GLN A 69 6.78 -4.30 -11.73
CA GLN A 69 6.81 -4.02 -13.16
C GLN A 69 7.99 -3.12 -13.56
N LYS A 70 8.38 -2.21 -12.66
CA LYS A 70 9.54 -1.33 -12.84
C LYS A 70 10.86 -1.94 -12.35
N PHE A 71 10.84 -3.18 -11.86
CA PHE A 71 11.98 -3.87 -11.26
C PHE A 71 12.65 -3.08 -10.10
N GLN A 72 11.86 -2.27 -9.38
CA GLN A 72 12.36 -1.38 -8.33
C GLN A 72 12.47 -2.10 -6.98
N ILE A 73 13.38 -3.07 -6.88
CA ILE A 73 13.50 -3.93 -5.70
C ILE A 73 13.75 -3.15 -4.40
N ASN A 74 14.55 -2.08 -4.45
CA ASN A 74 14.84 -1.25 -3.29
C ASN A 74 13.57 -0.52 -2.79
N ALA A 75 12.76 0.00 -3.72
CA ALA A 75 11.50 0.65 -3.38
C ALA A 75 10.50 -0.34 -2.77
N ILE A 76 10.46 -1.59 -3.25
CA ILE A 76 9.64 -2.65 -2.66
C ILE A 76 10.08 -2.91 -1.20
N GLN A 77 11.38 -3.02 -0.95
CA GLN A 77 11.90 -3.21 0.41
C GLN A 77 11.54 -2.04 1.32
N GLU A 78 11.71 -0.80 0.87
CA GLU A 78 11.36 0.40 1.63
C GLU A 78 9.86 0.48 1.91
N PHE A 79 9.03 0.13 0.94
CA PHE A 79 7.58 0.07 1.11
C PHE A 79 7.19 -0.95 2.18
N LEU A 80 7.67 -2.20 2.08
CA LEU A 80 7.36 -3.27 3.02
C LEU A 80 7.86 -2.97 4.45
N LYS A 81 9.02 -2.34 4.59
CA LYS A 81 9.57 -1.90 5.89
C LYS A 81 8.61 -1.01 6.68
N LYS A 82 7.82 -0.16 6.00
CA LYS A 82 6.85 0.73 6.67
C LYS A 82 5.81 -0.05 7.47
N TYR A 83 5.49 -1.27 7.03
CA TYR A 83 4.50 -2.15 7.67
C TYR A 83 5.14 -3.10 8.69
N LEU A 84 6.44 -3.40 8.56
CA LEU A 84 7.20 -4.17 9.55
C LEU A 84 7.51 -3.36 10.81
N SER A 85 7.70 -2.04 10.68
CA SER A 85 8.05 -1.15 11.80
C SER A 85 6.87 -0.76 12.71
N ILE A 86 5.66 -1.30 12.49
CA ILE A 86 4.46 -1.07 13.34
C ILE A 86 4.40 -2.14 14.46
N SER A 87 5.55 -2.49 15.04
CA SER A 87 5.67 -3.27 16.28
C SER A 87 6.68 -2.60 17.21
N LEU A 88 6.27 -1.45 17.76
CA LEU A 88 6.84 -0.85 18.98
C LEU A 88 5.68 -0.29 19.81
#